data_AF-A0A2M7SUU4-F1
#
_entry.id   AF-A0A2M7SUU4-F1
#
_cell.length_a   1.000
_cell.length_b   1.000
_cell.length_c   1.000
_cell.angle_alpha   90.00
_cell.angle_beta   90.00
_cell.angle_gamma   90.00
#
_symmetry.space_group_name_H-M   'P 1'
#
loop_
_entity.id
_entity.type
_entity.pdbx_description
1 polymer ?
#
loop_
_entity_poly.entity_id
_entity_poly.type
_entity_poly.pdbx_seq_one_letter_code
_entity_poly.pdbx_strand_id
1 'polypeptide(L)'
;MFYILYGEDDFSIHQALSEVKEGLGDVGMLAINTVSLDGEHLTLNELRHNCDTAPFLSSYRLVVVKGLLKRFEPRRGELRSGSRAVTKTKDKLPEWK
;
A
#
# COMPACT_ATOMS: atom_id res chain seq x y z
N MET A 1 5.57 -11.84 -0.73
CA MET A 1 4.47 -11.90 0.26
C MET A 1 3.77 -10.55 0.26
N PHE A 2 2.45 -10.48 0.40
CA PHE A 2 1.71 -9.22 0.46
C PHE A 2 0.82 -9.20 1.71
N TYR A 3 0.79 -8.05 2.39
CA TYR A 3 -0.07 -7.80 3.55
C TYR A 3 -0.94 -6.58 3.26
N ILE A 4 -2.20 -6.64 3.65
CA ILE A 4 -3.11 -5.50 3.63
C ILE A 4 -3.57 -5.27 5.07
N LEU A 5 -3.12 -4.18 5.67
CA LEU A 5 -3.57 -3.74 6.98
C LEU A 5 -4.65 -2.68 6.76
N TYR A 6 -5.88 -2.95 7.19
CA TYR A 6 -7.03 -2.08 6.98
C TYR A 6 -7.91 -2.06 8.24
N GLY A 7 -8.42 -0.89 8.57
CA GLY A 7 -9.25 -0.63 9.75
C GLY A 7 -9.26 0.86 10.06
N GLU A 8 -10.14 1.27 10.98
CA GLU A 8 -10.20 2.65 11.49
C GLU A 8 -9.24 2.88 12.68
N ASP A 9 -8.74 1.80 13.28
CA ASP A 9 -7.82 1.86 14.42
C ASP A 9 -6.36 1.86 13.96
N ASP A 10 -5.79 3.07 13.87
CA ASP A 10 -4.40 3.30 13.51
C ASP A 10 -3.43 2.61 14.50
N PHE A 11 -3.78 2.50 15.78
CA PHE A 11 -2.90 1.86 16.78
C PHE A 11 -2.71 0.38 16.46
N SER A 12 -3.81 -0.34 16.23
CA SER A 12 -3.75 -1.77 15.85
C SER A 12 -3.01 -1.99 14.53
N ILE A 13 -3.17 -1.11 13.55
CA ILE A 13 -2.43 -1.19 12.28
C ILE A 13 -0.93 -1.00 12.51
N HIS A 14 -0.53 -0.05 13.35
CA HIS A 14 0.87 0.19 13.69
C HIS A 14 1.48 -0.98 14.48
N GLN A 15 0.72 -1.58 15.39
CA GLN A 15 1.14 -2.76 16.14
C GLN A 15 1.38 -3.95 15.19
N ALA A 16 0.40 -4.27 14.34
CA ALA A 16 0.53 -5.37 13.37
C ALA A 16 1.72 -5.17 12.41
N LEU A 17 1.98 -3.94 11.97
CA LEU A 17 3.15 -3.63 11.15
C LEU A 17 4.47 -3.86 11.92
N SER A 18 4.48 -3.59 13.23
CA SER A 18 5.66 -3.80 14.07
C SER A 18 5.93 -5.29 14.27
N GLU A 19 4.89 -6.09 14.49
CA GLU A 19 5.00 -7.55 14.56
C GLU A 19 5.55 -8.15 13.26
N VAL A 20 5.11 -7.65 12.09
CA VAL A 20 5.68 -8.04 10.80
C VAL A 20 7.16 -7.69 10.70
N LYS A 21 7.57 -6.50 11.17
CA LYS A 21 8.96 -6.07 11.14
C LYS A 21 9.86 -6.94 12.03
N GLU A 22 9.40 -7.26 13.23
CA GLU A 22 10.14 -8.11 14.17
C GLU A 22 10.38 -9.52 13.61
N GLY A 23 9.46 -10.04 12.80
CA GLY A 23 9.62 -11.33 12.12
C GLY A 23 10.62 -11.35 10.96
N LEU A 24 11.10 -10.19 10.49
CA LEU A 24 11.98 -10.09 9.30
C LEU A 24 13.48 -10.07 9.61
N GLY A 25 13.86 -10.08 10.89
CA GLY A 25 15.25 -10.23 11.33
C GLY A 25 15.80 -9.02 12.10
N ASP A 26 17.09 -8.74 11.91
CA ASP A 26 17.76 -7.65 12.62
C ASP A 26 17.15 -6.28 12.30
N VAL A 27 16.82 -5.52 13.34
CA VAL A 27 16.11 -4.23 13.22
C VAL A 27 16.95 -3.20 12.46
N GLY A 28 18.28 -3.19 12.65
CA GLY A 28 19.19 -2.28 11.97
C GLY A 28 19.25 -2.55 10.47
N MET A 29 19.44 -3.82 10.10
CA MET A 29 19.42 -4.25 8.70
C MET A 29 18.05 -4.06 8.06
N LEU A 30 16.96 -4.30 8.78
CA LEU A 30 15.62 -4.09 8.29
C LEU A 30 15.34 -2.60 8.01
N ALA A 31 15.80 -1.69 8.86
CA ALA A 31 15.63 -0.26 8.65
C ALA A 31 16.28 0.22 7.33
N ILE A 32 17.48 -0.29 7.01
CA ILE A 32 18.16 0.01 5.73
C ILE A 32 17.39 -0.54 4.53
N ASN A 33 16.71 -1.67 4.72
CA ASN A 33 15.96 -2.37 3.68
C ASN A 33 14.47 -2.02 3.66
N THR A 34 14.03 -1.02 4.43
CA THR A 34 12.64 -0.58 4.51
C THR A 34 12.44 0.75 3.80
N VAL A 35 11.44 0.81 2.92
CA VAL A 35 10.99 2.07 2.32
C VAL A 35 9.52 2.33 2.66
N SER A 36 9.20 3.57 2.99
CA SER A 36 7.81 4.02 3.20
C SER A 36 7.40 4.91 2.04
N LEU A 37 6.30 4.56 1.39
CA LEU A 37 5.74 5.26 0.22
C LEU A 37 4.36 5.82 0.55
N ASP A 38 4.06 6.98 -0.03
CA ASP A 38 2.73 7.58 0.01
C ASP A 38 1.87 7.04 -1.13
N GLY A 39 0.89 6.21 -0.78
CA GLY A 39 -0.01 5.57 -1.72
C GLY A 39 -0.91 6.52 -2.49
N GLU A 40 -1.17 7.74 -1.99
CA GLU A 40 -2.02 8.74 -2.65
C GLU A 40 -1.42 9.20 -4.00
N HIS A 41 -0.10 9.37 -4.03
CA HIS A 41 0.65 9.84 -5.20
C HIS A 41 1.51 8.76 -5.88
N LEU A 42 1.55 7.55 -5.32
CA LEU A 42 2.38 6.45 -5.81
C LEU A 42 1.97 5.96 -7.21
N THR A 43 2.96 5.76 -8.09
CA THR A 43 2.75 5.08 -9.37
C THR A 43 3.09 3.59 -9.27
N LEU A 44 2.55 2.75 -10.16
CA LEU A 44 2.89 1.32 -10.17
C LEU A 44 4.37 1.10 -10.48
N ASN A 45 4.93 1.91 -11.38
CA ASN A 45 6.34 1.80 -11.76
C ASN A 45 7.26 2.12 -10.58
N GLU A 46 6.93 3.14 -9.79
CA GLU A 46 7.66 3.46 -8.57
C GLU A 46 7.55 2.34 -7.53
N LEU A 47 6.35 1.77 -7.33
CA LEU A 47 6.16 0.63 -6.43
C LEU A 47 6.99 -0.57 -6.90
N ARG A 48 6.95 -0.89 -8.20
CA ARG A 48 7.69 -2.00 -8.79
C ARG A 48 9.20 -1.80 -8.64
N HIS A 49 9.71 -0.62 -8.96
CA HIS A 49 11.13 -0.31 -8.81
C HIS A 49 11.60 -0.48 -7.38
N ASN A 50 10.78 -0.03 -6.41
CA ASN A 50 11.05 -0.27 -5.01
C ASN A 50 11.01 -1.75 -4.68
N CYS A 51 10.04 -2.54 -5.15
CA CYS A 51 10.01 -3.99 -4.87
C CYS A 51 11.19 -4.75 -5.50
N ASP A 52 11.64 -4.36 -6.70
CA ASP A 52 12.69 -5.05 -7.47
C ASP A 52 14.11 -4.71 -6.99
N THR A 53 14.26 -3.69 -6.14
CA THR A 53 15.56 -3.32 -5.57
C THR A 53 16.07 -4.43 -4.65
N ALA A 54 17.27 -4.94 -4.91
CA ALA A 54 17.88 -5.98 -4.09
C ALA A 54 18.10 -5.50 -2.63
N PRO A 55 17.77 -6.31 -1.62
CA PRO A 55 18.07 -5.98 -0.22
C PRO A 55 19.59 -5.99 0.04
N PHE A 56 20.05 -5.06 0.86
CA PHE A 56 21.42 -4.92 1.32
C PHE A 56 21.67 -5.79 2.56
N LEU A 57 22.58 -6.76 2.46
CA LEU A 57 23.01 -7.66 3.55
C LEU A 57 21.84 -8.29 4.35
N SER A 58 20.70 -8.50 3.70
CA SER A 58 19.48 -9.04 4.30
C SER A 58 18.78 -9.97 3.31
N SER A 59 17.95 -10.87 3.83
CA SER A 59 17.10 -11.75 3.01
C SER A 59 15.83 -11.05 2.51
N TYR A 60 15.47 -9.90 3.07
CA TYR A 60 14.17 -9.25 2.83
C TYR A 60 14.30 -7.76 2.55
N ARG A 61 13.48 -7.29 1.62
CA ARG A 61 13.17 -5.87 1.41
C ARG A 61 11.71 -5.61 1.82
N LEU A 62 11.50 -4.61 2.67
CA LEU A 62 10.19 -4.23 3.15
C LEU A 62 9.72 -2.93 2.47
N VAL A 63 8.62 -3.00 1.74
CA VAL A 63 7.98 -1.81 1.13
C VAL A 63 6.66 -1.57 1.85
N VAL A 64 6.55 -0.44 2.54
CA VAL A 64 5.35 -0.03 3.27
C VAL A 64 4.65 1.07 2.49
N VAL A 65 3.42 0.83 2.03
CA VAL A 65 2.63 1.84 1.32
C VAL A 65 1.48 2.32 2.21
N LYS A 66 1.47 3.61 2.55
CA LYS A 66 0.42 4.21 3.36
C LYS A 66 -0.72 4.74 2.48
N GLY A 67 -1.97 4.54 2.89
CA GLY A 67 -3.11 5.20 2.24
C GLY A 67 -3.47 4.71 0.83
N LEU A 68 -2.85 3.64 0.31
CA LEU A 68 -3.08 3.16 -1.06
C LEU A 68 -4.55 2.88 -1.38
N LEU A 69 -5.26 2.22 -0.45
CA LEU A 69 -6.63 1.79 -0.66
C LEU A 69 -7.62 2.96 -0.77
N LYS A 70 -7.31 4.11 -0.15
CA LYS A 70 -8.16 5.31 -0.19
C LYS A 70 -8.42 5.80 -1.63
N ARG A 71 -7.53 5.52 -2.58
CA ARG A 71 -7.69 5.88 -4.01
C ARG A 71 -8.77 5.07 -4.72
N PHE A 72 -9.10 3.90 -4.18
CA PHE A 72 -10.08 2.98 -4.79
C PHE A 72 -11.45 3.12 -4.19
N GLU A 73 -11.55 3.69 -2.99
CA GLU A 73 -12.81 3.91 -2.31
C GLU A 73 -13.73 4.82 -3.15
N PRO A 74 -15.03 4.49 -3.27
CA PRO A 74 -15.99 5.34 -3.95
C PRO A 74 -16.19 6.64 -3.15
N ARG A 75 -16.01 7.79 -3.80
CA ARG A 75 -16.27 9.09 -3.15
C ARG A 75 -17.75 9.19 -2.79
N ARG A 76 -18.04 9.33 -1.49
CA ARG A 76 -19.40 9.32 -0.91
C ARG A 76 -20.32 10.47 -1.40
N GLY A 77 -19.83 11.36 -2.28
CA GLY A 77 -20.57 12.51 -2.84
C GLY A 77 -21.22 12.31 -4.22
N GLU A 78 -20.81 11.31 -5.01
CA GLU A 78 -21.34 11.10 -6.38
C GLU A 78 -22.66 10.31 -6.43
N LEU A 79 -23.04 9.66 -5.32
CA LEU A 79 -24.24 8.80 -5.25
C LEU A 79 -25.57 9.57 -5.08
N ARG A 80 -25.55 10.90 -4.90
CA ARG A 80 -26.76 11.70 -4.63
C ARG A 80 -27.34 12.42 -5.85
N SER A 81 -26.71 12.37 -7.01
CA SER A 81 -27.27 12.97 -8.24
C SER A 81 -27.68 11.89 -9.23
N GLY A 82 -28.96 11.51 -9.18
CA GLY A 82 -29.78 11.14 -10.34
C GLY A 82 -29.38 9.94 -11.22
N SER A 83 -30.25 8.93 -11.18
CA SER A 83 -30.65 8.08 -12.32
C SER A 83 -29.81 6.85 -12.66
N ARG A 84 -30.52 5.73 -12.85
CA ARG A 84 -30.03 4.43 -13.35
C ARG A 84 -29.06 4.59 -14.51
N ALA A 85 -27.81 4.20 -14.31
CA ALA A 85 -26.92 3.77 -15.36
C ALA A 85 -26.07 2.60 -14.85
N VAL A 86 -26.19 1.47 -15.53
CA VAL A 86 -25.33 0.29 -15.43
C VAL A 86 -23.88 0.75 -15.31
N THR A 87 -23.30 0.68 -14.12
CA THR A 87 -21.91 1.09 -13.94
C THR A 87 -21.04 -0.05 -14.48
N LYS A 88 -20.61 0.10 -15.72
CA LYS A 88 -19.45 -0.61 -16.25
C LYS A 88 -18.28 -0.34 -15.29
N THR A 89 -17.95 -1.32 -14.47
CA THR A 89 -16.67 -1.38 -13.75
C THR A 89 -15.56 -1.70 -14.76
N LYS A 90 -15.28 -0.76 -15.65
CA LYS A 90 -14.14 -0.71 -16.59
C LYS A 90 -13.81 0.78 -16.66
N ASP A 91 -12.88 1.31 -15.85
CA ASP A 91 -11.47 1.42 -16.27
C ASP A 91 -10.55 1.84 -15.09
N LYS A 92 -10.82 1.42 -13.85
CA LYS A 92 -9.82 1.62 -12.80
C LYS A 92 -8.73 0.57 -12.99
N LEU A 93 -7.60 1.00 -13.56
CA LEU A 93 -6.23 0.48 -13.45
C LEU A 93 -5.50 0.17 -14.79
N PRO A 94 -5.24 1.14 -15.71
CA PRO A 94 -4.24 0.96 -16.76
C PRO A 94 -2.82 1.24 -16.26
N GLU A 95 -2.40 0.59 -15.16
CA GLU A 95 -1.04 0.62 -14.57
C GLU A 95 -0.70 1.76 -13.59
N TRP A 96 -1.71 2.37 -12.96
CA TRP A 96 -1.55 3.38 -11.91
C TRP A 96 -0.70 4.60 -12.33
N LYS A 97 -1.18 5.35 -13.33
CA LYS A 97 -0.57 6.61 -13.79
C LYS A 97 -0.27 7.57 -12.64
#